data_AF-A0A255D4U4-F1
#
_entry.id   AF-A0A255D4U4-F1
#
_cell.length_a   1.000
_cell.length_b   1.000
_cell.length_c   1.000
_cell.angle_alpha   90.00
_cell.angle_beta   90.00
_cell.angle_gamma   90.00
#
_symmetry.space_group_name_H-M   'P 1'
#
loop_
_entity.id
_entity.type
_entity.pdbx_description
1 polymer ?
#
loop_
_entity_poly.entity_id
_entity_poly.type
_entity_poly.pdbx_seq_one_letter_code
_entity_poly.pdbx_strand_id
1 'polypeptide(L)'
;MADTLTHGEQLTKGQSLTSNNGAYTLTLQDDGNLVLAERGDPVWATATNGQDVVRAELQSDGNFVLYTVDKAVWDTGTNGKADVKLVLQDDRNLVLYAADESAWSSKTNTDVPPPPAPEVVAADSPDPAPAEAPA
;
A
#
# COMPACT_ATOMS: atom_id res chain seq x y z
N MET A 1 -8.22 8.17 0.55
CA MET A 1 -7.23 7.11 0.26
C MET A 1 -7.95 5.80 0.44
N ALA A 2 -7.75 4.85 -0.47
CA ALA A 2 -8.37 3.52 -0.39
C ALA A 2 -7.30 2.51 0.04
N ASP A 3 -7.69 1.56 0.88
CA ASP A 3 -6.92 0.40 1.29
C ASP A 3 -7.22 -0.83 0.41
N THR A 4 -8.31 -0.76 -0.35
CA THR A 4 -8.85 -1.84 -1.17
C THR A 4 -8.88 -1.46 -2.64
N LEU A 5 -8.52 -2.42 -3.50
CA LEU A 5 -8.67 -2.38 -4.95
C LEU A 5 -9.66 -3.49 -5.35
N THR A 6 -10.73 -3.14 -6.05
CA THR A 6 -11.75 -4.07 -6.53
C THR A 6 -11.52 -4.45 -7.99
N HIS A 7 -12.25 -5.45 -8.48
CA HIS A 7 -12.12 -5.89 -9.87
C HIS A 7 -12.37 -4.73 -10.85
N GLY A 8 -11.53 -4.64 -11.89
CA GLY A 8 -11.55 -3.56 -12.88
C GLY A 8 -10.90 -2.27 -12.42
N GLU A 9 -10.49 -2.15 -11.16
CA GLU A 9 -9.69 -1.03 -10.68
C GLU A 9 -8.20 -1.27 -10.95
N GLN A 10 -7.46 -0.18 -11.05
CA GLN A 10 -6.03 -0.18 -11.35
C GLN A 10 -5.31 0.94 -10.62
N LEU A 11 -4.05 0.70 -10.29
CA LEU A 11 -3.08 1.70 -9.91
C LEU A 11 -2.25 2.08 -11.11
N THR A 12 -2.08 3.37 -11.34
CA THR A 12 -1.14 3.92 -12.32
C THR A 12 0.11 4.44 -11.63
N LYS A 13 1.16 4.77 -12.39
CA LYS A 13 2.40 5.33 -11.83
C LYS A 13 2.11 6.51 -10.89
N GLY A 14 2.71 6.48 -9.71
CA GLY A 14 2.53 7.46 -8.65
C GLY A 14 1.28 7.27 -7.79
N GLN A 15 0.37 6.35 -8.13
CA GLN A 15 -0.78 6.03 -7.30
C GLN A 15 -0.45 4.98 -6.24
N SER A 16 -1.18 5.08 -5.13
CA SER A 16 -0.97 4.24 -3.96
C SER A 16 -2.26 3.82 -3.28
N LEU A 17 -2.23 2.64 -2.67
CA LEU A 17 -3.15 2.22 -1.63
C LEU A 17 -2.52 2.47 -0.27
N THR A 18 -3.33 2.85 0.71
CA THR A 18 -2.87 3.12 2.07
C THR A 18 -3.73 2.33 3.03
N SER A 19 -3.11 1.62 3.97
CA SER A 19 -3.83 0.87 5.00
C SER A 19 -4.67 1.81 5.87
N ASN A 20 -5.70 1.27 6.52
CA ASN A 20 -6.64 2.06 7.32
C ASN A 20 -5.95 2.72 8.54
N ASN A 21 -4.89 2.10 9.07
CA ASN A 21 -4.03 2.67 10.12
C ASN A 21 -2.99 3.69 9.60
N GLY A 22 -2.88 3.90 8.28
CA GLY A 22 -1.94 4.84 7.65
C GLY A 22 -0.45 4.47 7.76
N ALA A 23 -0.10 3.32 8.31
CA ALA A 23 1.29 2.89 8.49
C ALA A 23 1.90 2.29 7.22
N TYR A 24 1.06 1.67 6.38
CA TYR A 24 1.50 0.92 5.21
C TYR A 24 0.97 1.55 3.93
N THR A 25 1.81 1.55 2.90
CA THR A 25 1.44 2.10 1.59
C THR A 25 1.98 1.21 0.49
N LEU A 26 1.10 0.78 -0.41
CA LEU A 26 1.44 0.08 -1.63
C LEU A 26 1.45 1.09 -2.78
N THR A 27 2.60 1.33 -3.40
CA THR A 27 2.75 2.36 -4.45
C THR A 27 3.33 1.76 -5.72
N LEU A 28 2.72 2.06 -6.88
CA LEU A 28 3.35 1.81 -8.17
C LEU A 28 4.29 2.97 -8.48
N GLN A 29 5.59 2.75 -8.33
CA GLN A 29 6.62 3.77 -8.52
C GLN A 29 6.86 4.08 -10.01
N ASP A 30 7.44 5.24 -10.30
CA ASP A 30 7.71 5.70 -11.67
C ASP A 30 8.70 4.81 -12.43
N ASP A 31 9.59 4.14 -11.70
CA ASP A 31 10.56 3.17 -12.20
C ASP A 31 9.91 1.83 -12.62
N GLY A 32 8.60 1.69 -12.40
CA GLY A 32 7.80 0.52 -12.72
C GLY A 32 7.75 -0.52 -11.60
N ASN A 33 8.32 -0.25 -10.42
CA ASN A 33 8.25 -1.19 -9.31
C ASN A 33 6.98 -0.98 -8.47
N LEU A 34 6.28 -2.06 -8.15
CA LEU A 34 5.20 -2.01 -7.16
C LEU A 34 5.79 -2.34 -5.79
N VAL A 35 5.77 -1.36 -4.89
CA VAL A 35 6.45 -1.42 -3.60
C VAL A 35 5.46 -1.25 -2.46
N LEU A 36 5.51 -2.19 -1.52
CA LEU A 36 4.88 -2.05 -0.22
C LEU A 36 5.90 -1.47 0.75
N ALA A 37 5.57 -0.33 1.34
CA ALA A 37 6.40 0.37 2.30
C ALA A 37 5.69 0.56 3.63
N GLU A 38 6.47 0.48 4.70
CA GLU A 38 6.09 0.88 6.05
C GLU A 38 6.68 2.27 6.30
N ARG A 39 5.85 3.31 6.26
CA ARG A 39 6.27 4.73 6.42
C ARG A 39 7.44 5.18 5.54
N GLY A 40 7.51 4.62 4.33
CA GLY A 40 8.57 4.93 3.37
C GLY A 40 9.72 3.92 3.37
N ASP A 41 9.82 3.04 4.37
CA ASP A 41 10.76 1.92 4.36
C ASP A 41 10.18 0.75 3.53
N PRO A 42 10.82 0.37 2.40
CA PRO A 42 10.31 -0.70 1.56
C PRO A 42 10.47 -2.05 2.27
N VAL A 43 9.35 -2.77 2.43
CA VAL A 43 9.31 -4.09 3.09
C VAL A 43 9.07 -5.23 2.10
N TRP A 44 8.45 -4.94 0.96
CA TRP A 44 8.22 -5.90 -0.12
C TRP A 44 8.10 -5.18 -1.46
N ALA A 45 8.48 -5.85 -2.55
CA ALA A 45 8.33 -5.33 -3.90
C ALA A 45 8.17 -6.47 -4.91
N THR A 46 7.58 -6.17 -6.07
CA THR A 46 7.47 -7.12 -7.19
C THR A 46 8.78 -7.30 -7.97
N ALA A 47 9.82 -6.51 -7.66
CA ALA A 47 11.11 -6.50 -8.36
C ALA A 47 10.97 -6.27 -9.87
N THR A 48 10.04 -5.39 -10.24
CA THR A 48 9.75 -4.99 -11.63
C THR A 48 10.39 -3.66 -12.02
N ASN A 49 11.31 -3.16 -11.18
CA ASN A 49 12.08 -1.95 -11.43
C ASN A 49 12.81 -2.02 -12.78
N GLY A 50 12.69 -0.94 -13.58
CA GLY A 50 13.30 -0.85 -14.90
C GLY A 50 12.59 -1.63 -16.00
N GLN A 51 11.40 -2.20 -15.73
CA GLN A 51 10.59 -2.88 -16.73
C GLN A 51 9.52 -1.96 -17.36
N ASP A 52 9.45 -0.68 -16.98
CA ASP A 52 8.46 0.28 -17.50
C ASP A 52 6.99 -0.14 -17.26
N VAL A 53 6.70 -0.69 -16.08
CA VAL A 53 5.32 -0.97 -15.66
C VAL A 53 4.54 0.34 -15.57
N VAL A 54 3.41 0.42 -16.27
CA VAL A 54 2.57 1.62 -16.33
C VAL A 54 1.30 1.49 -15.49
N ARG A 55 0.84 0.26 -15.27
CA ARG A 55 -0.33 -0.01 -14.42
C ARG A 55 -0.24 -1.34 -13.71
N ALA A 56 -0.87 -1.41 -12.54
CA ALA A 56 -1.17 -2.64 -11.82
C ALA A 56 -2.69 -2.75 -11.70
N GLU A 57 -3.27 -3.83 -12.21
CA GLU A 57 -4.72 -3.96 -12.42
C GLU A 57 -5.22 -5.25 -11.76
N LEU A 58 -6.32 -5.16 -11.00
CA LEU A 58 -7.04 -6.35 -10.55
C LEU A 58 -8.10 -6.69 -11.60
N GLN A 59 -7.81 -7.72 -12.37
CA GLN A 59 -8.66 -8.12 -13.48
C GLN A 59 -9.93 -8.81 -12.99
N SER A 60 -10.99 -8.74 -13.80
CA SER A 60 -12.26 -9.40 -13.51
C SER A 60 -12.19 -10.93 -13.51
N ASP A 61 -11.11 -11.50 -14.04
CA ASP A 61 -10.84 -12.94 -14.00
C ASP A 61 -10.20 -13.41 -12.69
N GLY A 62 -9.95 -12.48 -11.76
CA GLY A 62 -9.40 -12.75 -10.46
C GLY A 62 -7.89 -12.64 -10.35
N ASN A 63 -7.20 -12.26 -11.42
CA ASN A 63 -5.75 -12.09 -11.42
C ASN A 63 -5.35 -10.64 -11.15
N PHE A 64 -4.35 -10.43 -10.29
CA PHE A 64 -3.73 -9.12 -10.13
C PHE A 64 -2.44 -9.06 -10.93
N VAL A 65 -2.37 -8.15 -11.89
CA VAL A 65 -1.34 -8.17 -12.94
C VAL A 65 -0.69 -6.80 -13.09
N LEU A 66 0.63 -6.80 -13.22
CA LEU A 66 1.42 -5.62 -13.57
C LEU A 66 1.69 -5.62 -15.06
N TYR A 67 1.30 -4.52 -15.70
CA TYR A 67 1.43 -4.31 -17.13
C TYR A 67 2.39 -3.17 -17.44
N THR A 68 3.28 -3.46 -18.38
CA THR A 68 3.95 -2.45 -19.19
C THR A 68 3.00 -1.94 -20.27
N VAL A 69 3.46 -1.05 -21.14
CA VAL A 69 2.69 -0.63 -22.32
C VAL A 69 2.37 -1.82 -23.24
N ASP A 70 3.29 -2.77 -23.35
CA ASP A 70 3.22 -3.84 -24.36
C ASP A 70 2.79 -5.21 -23.80
N LYS A 71 3.10 -5.50 -22.53
CA LYS A 71 2.91 -6.84 -21.94
C LYS A 71 2.76 -6.86 -20.43
N ALA A 72 2.20 -7.95 -19.91
CA ALA A 72 2.28 -8.31 -18.49
C ALA A 72 3.71 -8.73 -18.12
N VAL A 73 4.17 -8.32 -16.93
CA VAL A 73 5.51 -8.67 -16.42
C VAL A 73 5.48 -9.40 -15.08
N TRP A 74 4.37 -9.32 -14.36
CA TRP A 74 4.18 -9.99 -13.08
C TRP A 74 2.70 -10.21 -12.84
N ASP A 75 2.34 -11.33 -12.21
CA ASP A 75 0.96 -11.62 -11.81
C ASP A 75 0.90 -12.50 -10.55
N THR A 76 -0.27 -12.52 -9.89
CA THR A 76 -0.52 -13.36 -8.70
C THR A 76 -0.81 -14.83 -9.03
N GLY A 77 -1.07 -15.18 -10.30
CA GLY A 77 -1.44 -16.53 -10.71
C GLY A 77 -2.79 -16.99 -10.16
N THR A 78 -3.72 -16.05 -9.89
CA THR A 78 -5.02 -16.33 -9.26
C THR A 78 -6.18 -16.31 -10.25
N ASN A 79 -5.90 -16.56 -11.52
CA ASN A 79 -6.88 -16.55 -12.60
C ASN A 79 -8.00 -17.61 -12.37
N GLY A 80 -9.22 -17.27 -12.77
CA GLY A 80 -10.41 -18.10 -12.58
C GLY A 80 -11.11 -17.91 -11.23
N LYS A 81 -10.72 -16.88 -10.45
CA LYS A 81 -11.38 -16.50 -9.20
C LYS A 81 -12.40 -15.39 -9.45
N ALA A 82 -13.56 -15.47 -8.83
CA ALA A 82 -14.62 -14.46 -8.90
C ALA A 82 -14.68 -13.64 -7.60
N ASP A 83 -15.38 -12.50 -7.65
CA ASP A 83 -15.60 -11.62 -6.50
C ASP A 83 -14.30 -11.22 -5.81
N VAL A 84 -13.32 -10.78 -6.62
CA VAL A 84 -11.98 -10.48 -6.12
C VAL A 84 -11.83 -9.06 -5.59
N LYS A 85 -11.02 -8.94 -4.54
CA LYS A 85 -10.56 -7.67 -3.98
C LYS A 85 -9.14 -7.83 -3.45
N LEU A 86 -8.29 -6.86 -3.74
CA LEU A 86 -6.95 -6.75 -3.18
C LEU A 86 -7.02 -5.77 -2.01
N VAL A 87 -6.64 -6.20 -0.81
CA VAL A 87 -6.75 -5.41 0.41
C VAL A 87 -5.37 -5.27 1.04
N LEU A 88 -4.96 -4.03 1.32
CA LEU A 88 -3.80 -3.72 2.14
C LEU A 88 -4.22 -3.64 3.61
N GLN A 89 -3.87 -4.67 4.38
CA GLN A 89 -4.30 -4.82 5.76
C GLN A 89 -3.43 -4.03 6.74
N ASP A 90 -4.00 -3.77 7.92
CA ASP A 90 -3.35 -3.07 9.03
C ASP A 90 -2.29 -3.92 9.75
N ASP A 91 -2.05 -5.15 9.30
CA ASP A 91 -0.99 -6.06 9.77
C ASP A 91 0.21 -6.11 8.80
N ARG A 92 0.27 -5.18 7.83
CA ARG A 92 1.24 -5.09 6.73
C ARG A 92 0.98 -6.05 5.58
N ASN A 93 0.01 -6.94 5.66
CA ASN A 93 -0.20 -7.92 4.61
C ASN A 93 -1.00 -7.35 3.44
N LEU A 94 -0.48 -7.51 2.23
CA LEU A 94 -1.28 -7.37 1.02
C LEU A 94 -1.92 -8.72 0.67
N VAL A 95 -3.26 -8.77 0.65
CA VAL A 95 -4.02 -10.01 0.43
C VAL A 95 -5.00 -9.85 -0.72
N LEU A 96 -4.99 -10.82 -1.64
CA LEU A 96 -6.02 -10.97 -2.66
C LEU A 96 -7.07 -11.95 -2.13
N TYR A 97 -8.26 -11.44 -1.88
CA TYR A 97 -9.43 -12.24 -1.55
C TYR A 97 -10.22 -12.56 -2.80
N ALA A 98 -10.73 -13.78 -2.88
CA ALA A 98 -11.73 -14.23 -3.83
C ALA A 98 -12.96 -14.67 -3.03
N ALA A 99 -14.04 -13.89 -3.10
CA ALA A 99 -15.15 -13.99 -2.15
C ALA A 99 -14.65 -13.93 -0.68
N ASP A 100 -14.77 -15.02 0.06
CA ASP A 100 -14.36 -15.14 1.47
C ASP A 100 -13.02 -15.90 1.66
N GLU A 101 -12.37 -16.33 0.56
CA GLU A 101 -11.11 -17.08 0.59
C GLU A 101 -9.92 -16.18 0.26
N SER A 102 -8.81 -16.29 1.00
CA SER A 102 -7.54 -15.68 0.62
C SER A 102 -6.90 -16.48 -0.52
N ALA A 103 -6.94 -15.95 -1.75
CA ALA A 103 -6.37 -16.62 -2.92
C ALA A 103 -4.85 -16.40 -3.03
N TRP A 104 -4.35 -15.24 -2.59
CA TRP A 104 -2.92 -14.93 -2.56
C TRP A 104 -2.60 -13.94 -1.43
N SER A 105 -1.36 -13.97 -0.93
CA SER A 105 -0.86 -12.96 -0.02
C SER A 105 0.63 -12.69 -0.23
N SER A 106 1.06 -11.48 0.08
CA SER A 106 2.47 -11.08 0.07
C SER A 106 3.30 -11.75 1.18
N LYS A 107 2.64 -12.37 2.18
CA LYS A 107 3.27 -13.04 3.34
C LYS A 107 4.19 -12.11 4.13
N THR A 108 3.82 -10.84 4.22
CA THR A 108 4.56 -9.78 4.93
C THR A 108 3.94 -9.43 6.28
N ASN A 109 2.88 -10.15 6.66
CA ASN A 109 2.14 -9.95 7.90
C ASN A 109 3.10 -9.94 9.10
N THR A 110 2.85 -9.03 10.04
CA THR A 110 3.62 -8.93 11.26
C THR A 110 2.71 -8.73 12.46
N ASP A 111 3.00 -9.46 13.53
CA ASP A 111 2.35 -9.27 14.83
C ASP A 111 2.94 -8.07 15.60
N VAL A 112 4.00 -7.44 15.07
CA VAL A 112 4.56 -6.23 15.64
C VAL A 112 3.66 -5.08 15.23
N PRO A 113 2.99 -4.40 16.19
CA PRO A 113 2.20 -3.23 15.84
C PRO A 113 3.14 -2.22 15.17
N PRO A 114 2.69 -1.53 14.10
CA PRO A 114 3.52 -0.51 13.49
C PRO A 114 3.93 0.47 14.60
N PRO A 115 5.20 0.91 14.64
CA PRO A 115 5.64 1.87 15.65
C PRO A 115 4.63 3.02 15.71
N PRO A 116 4.38 3.68 16.86
CA PRO A 116 3.47 4.82 16.89
C PRO A 116 3.84 5.80 15.78
N ALA A 117 2.85 6.36 15.07
CA ALA A 117 3.10 7.43 14.09
C ALA A 117 4.09 8.41 14.72
N PRO A 118 5.07 8.97 13.97
CA PRO A 118 5.88 10.03 14.55
C PRO A 118 4.89 11.00 15.17
N GLU A 119 4.85 11.04 16.50
CA GLU A 119 3.96 11.96 17.19
C GLU A 119 4.32 13.28 16.57
N VAL A 120 3.31 13.95 16.00
CA VAL A 120 3.40 15.38 15.81
C VAL A 120 3.71 15.89 17.20
N VAL A 121 5.00 16.05 17.50
CA VAL A 121 5.47 16.93 18.55
C VAL A 121 4.88 18.25 18.11
N ALA A 122 3.70 18.56 18.66
CA ALA A 122 3.07 19.83 18.52
C ALA A 122 4.14 20.80 19.00
N ALA A 123 4.78 21.45 18.03
CA ALA A 123 5.74 22.49 18.29
C ALA A 123 4.94 23.56 19.06
N ASP A 124 5.23 23.62 20.35
CA ASP A 124 5.36 24.84 21.12
C ASP A 124 4.24 25.86 20.90
N SER A 125 3.17 25.75 21.68
CA SER A 125 2.52 26.97 22.18
C SER A 125 3.21 27.32 23.49
N PRO A 126 4.11 28.32 23.54
CA PRO A 126 4.52 28.86 24.82
C PRO A 126 3.32 29.62 25.39
N ASP A 127 2.69 29.03 26.40
CA ASP A 127 1.76 29.73 27.29
C ASP A 127 2.49 30.97 27.86
N PRO A 128 1.88 32.17 27.85
CA PRO A 128 2.56 33.38 28.26
C PRO A 128 2.84 33.36 29.77
N ALA A 129 4.11 33.39 30.15
CA ALA A 129 4.53 33.59 31.53
C ALA A 129 3.88 34.84 32.14
N PRO A 130 3.33 34.79 33.37
CA PRO A 130 2.95 35.99 34.08
C PRO A 130 4.22 36.75 34.47
N ALA A 131 4.29 38.02 34.04
CA ALA A 131 5.35 38.93 34.44
C ALA A 131 5.24 39.23 35.95
N GLU A 132 6.21 38.73 36.73
CA GLU A 132 6.54 39.32 38.02
C GLU A 132 7.30 40.65 37.82
N ALA A 133 6.97 41.61 38.67
CA ALA A 133 7.27 43.04 38.62
C ALA A 133 8.76 43.41 38.76
N PRO A 134 9.08 44.72 38.59
CA PRO A 134 9.87 45.34 39.66
C PRO A 134 9.47 46.79 40.01
N ALA A 135 9.28 47.04 41.31
CA ALA A 135 9.88 48.10 42.14
C ALA A 135 8.98 48.45 43.34
#